data_AF-A0A358G0I8-F1
#
_entry.id   AF-A0A358G0I8-F1
#
_cell.length_a   1.000
_cell.length_b   1.000
_cell.length_c   1.000
_cell.angle_alpha   90.00
_cell.angle_beta   90.00
_cell.angle_gamma   90.00
#
_symmetry.space_group_name_H-M   'P 1'
#
loop_
_entity.id
_entity.type
_entity.pdbx_description
1 polymer ?
#
loop_
_entity_poly.entity_id
_entity_poly.type
_entity_poly.pdbx_seq_one_letter_code
_entity_poly.pdbx_strand_id
1 'polypeptide(L)' 'MLTTYLSYAEAEVQQLLGLPEHYAVAAMVPLGHPVKQLTKLKRNPVEDFANVDRFDGGPFTA' A
#
# COMPACT_ATOMS: atom_id res chain seq x y z
N MET A 1 -8.10 -4.06 -0.80
CA MET A 1 -6.93 -3.33 -0.26
C MET A 1 -7.27 -2.88 1.15
N LEU A 2 -6.52 -3.28 2.18
CA LEU A 2 -6.85 -2.93 3.58
C LEU A 2 -6.41 -1.49 3.91
N THR A 3 -5.17 -1.14 3.59
CA THR A 3 -4.59 0.16 3.95
C THR A 3 -5.17 1.31 3.13
N THR A 4 -5.65 1.06 1.91
CA THR A 4 -6.26 2.08 1.03
C THR A 4 -7.78 2.21 1.25
N TYR A 5 -8.34 1.55 2.28
CA TYR A 5 -9.79 1.50 2.50
C TYR A 5 -10.42 2.90 2.58
N LEU A 6 -9.79 3.81 3.32
CA LEU A 6 -10.28 5.18 3.51
C LEU A 6 -10.17 6.06 2.26
N SER A 7 -9.33 5.71 1.29
CA SER A 7 -9.21 6.46 0.04
C SER A 7 -10.49 6.39 -0.80
N TYR A 8 -11.37 5.40 -0.60
CA TYR A 8 -12.68 5.35 -1.25
C TYR A 8 -13.68 6.36 -0.66
N ALA A 9 -13.50 6.72 0.61
CA ALA A 9 -14.33 7.63 1.39
C ALA A 9 -13.63 9.00 1.59
N GLU A 10 -12.85 9.42 0.60
CA GLU A 10 -11.91 10.54 0.74
C GLU A 10 -12.59 11.85 1.19
N ALA A 11 -13.73 12.22 0.59
CA ALA A 11 -14.48 13.42 0.96
C ALA A 11 -14.94 13.41 2.44
N GLU A 12 -15.39 12.25 2.92
CA GLU A 12 -15.86 12.07 4.30
C GLU A 12 -14.68 12.16 5.29
N VAL A 13 -13.54 11.59 4.92
CA VAL A 13 -12.31 11.66 5.71
C VAL A 13 -11.76 13.08 5.74
N GLN A 14 -11.75 13.78 4.60
CA GLN A 14 -11.34 15.17 4.51
C GLN A 14 -12.21 16.05 5.41
N GLN A 15 -13.54 15.88 5.35
CA GLN A 15 -14.46 16.61 6.22
C GLN A 15 -14.22 16.28 7.70
N LEU A 16 -14.06 15.00 8.05
CA LEU A 16 -13.88 14.54 9.43
C LEU A 16 -12.58 15.05 10.06
N LEU A 17 -11.50 15.08 9.28
CA LEU A 17 -10.16 15.45 9.75
C LEU A 17 -9.80 16.92 9.46
N GLY A 18 -10.68 17.66 8.79
CA GLY A 18 -10.43 19.06 8.41
C GLY A 18 -9.32 19.22 7.37
N LEU A 19 -9.21 18.27 6.43
CA LEU A 19 -8.20 18.32 5.37
C LEU A 19 -8.66 19.28 4.25
N PRO A 20 -7.73 20.03 3.62
CA PRO A 20 -8.00 20.73 2.38
C PRO A 20 -8.42 19.77 1.25
N GLU A 21 -9.27 20.23 0.33
CA GLU A 21 -9.76 19.42 -0.81
C GLU A 21 -8.64 18.84 -1.67
N HIS A 22 -7.52 19.56 -1.80
CA HIS A 22 -6.37 19.14 -2.61
C HIS A 22 -5.45 18.13 -1.90
N TYR A 23 -5.76 17.71 -0.66
CA TYR A 23 -4.99 16.72 0.07
C TYR A 23 -5.59 15.33 -0.13
N ALA A 24 -4.80 14.42 -0.69
CA ALA A 24 -5.23 13.05 -0.93
C ALA A 24 -5.01 12.13 0.28
N VAL A 25 -5.94 11.22 0.53
CA VAL A 25 -5.82 10.14 1.52
C VAL A 25 -5.09 8.96 0.89
N ALA A 26 -3.78 8.85 1.15
CA ALA A 26 -2.96 7.79 0.56
C ALA A 26 -3.16 6.41 1.21
N ALA A 27 -3.24 6.38 2.55
CA ALA A 27 -3.40 5.14 3.30
C ALA A 27 -3.85 5.40 4.75
N MET A 28 -4.47 4.39 5.34
CA MET A 28 -4.70 4.18 6.76
C MET A 28 -3.82 3.04 7.24
N VAL A 29 -3.13 3.24 8.36
CA VAL A 29 -2.33 2.20 9.01
C VAL A 29 -2.96 1.86 10.36
N PRO A 30 -3.62 0.69 10.51
CA PRO A 30 -4.11 0.28 11.82
C PRO A 30 -2.93 -0.08 12.73
N LEU A 31 -2.90 0.50 13.93
CA LEU A 31 -1.87 0.25 14.95
C LEU A 31 -2.51 -0.43 16.17
N GLY A 32 -1.81 -1.41 16.75
CA GLY A 32 -2.25 -2.15 17.92
C GLY A 32 -1.41 -3.40 18.17
N HIS A 33 -1.76 -4.17 19.20
CA HIS A 33 -1.12 -5.45 19.46
C HIS A 33 -1.82 -6.57 18.66
N PRO A 34 -1.10 -7.33 17.81
CA PRO A 34 -1.71 -8.42 17.05
C PRO A 34 -2.17 -9.53 17.99
N VAL A 35 -3.45 -9.89 17.94
CA VAL A 35 -3.99 -11.08 18.63
C VAL A 35 -3.58 -12.36 17.89
N LYS A 36 -3.41 -12.27 16.56
CA LYS A 36 -2.96 -13.35 15.69
C LYS A 36 -1.95 -12.81 14.68
N GLN A 37 -0.74 -13.36 14.69
CA GLN A 37 0.27 -13.08 13.67
C GLN A 37 -0.04 -13.91 12.42
N LEU A 38 -0.23 -13.24 11.28
CA LEU A 38 -0.37 -13.93 9.99
C LEU A 38 1.02 -14.33 9.48
N THR A 39 1.23 -15.63 9.22
CA THR A 39 2.53 -16.17 8.79
C THR A 39 2.57 -16.63 7.34
N LYS A 40 1.41 -16.90 6.72
CA LYS A 40 1.30 -17.38 5.33
C LYS A 40 1.16 -16.22 4.34
N LEU A 41 2.08 -15.27 4.41
CA LEU A 41 2.12 -14.16 3.45
C LEU A 41 2.74 -14.64 2.15
N LYS A 42 2.05 -14.43 1.02
CA LYS A 42 2.59 -14.72 -0.30
C LYS A 42 3.24 -13.45 -0.88
N ARG A 43 4.30 -13.65 -1.64
CA ARG A 43 4.96 -12.65 -2.49
C ARG A 43 5.17 -13.30 -3.85
N ASN A 44 5.23 -12.48 -4.89
CA ASN A 44 5.62 -12.96 -6.21
C ASN A 44 7.14 -13.24 -6.21
N PRO A 45 7.63 -14.12 -7.10
CA PRO A 45 9.05 -14.23 -7.42
C PRO A 45 9.69 -12.87 -7.73
N VAL A 46 11.00 -12.72 -7.47
CA VAL A 46 11.70 -11.43 -7.61
C VAL A 46 11.82 -11.03 -9.08
N GLU A 47 12.07 -12.02 -9.93
CA GLU A 47 12.14 -11.91 -11.38
C GLU A 47 10.85 -11.35 -12.02
N ASP A 48 9.71 -11.38 -11.32
CA ASP A 48 8.44 -10.86 -11.83
C ASP A 48 8.30 -9.32 -11.68
N PHE A 49 9.11 -8.68 -10.84
CA PHE A 49 8.96 -7.25 -10.53
C PHE A 49 10.25 -6.44 -10.42
N ALA A 50 11.41 -7.09 -10.38
CA ALA A 50 12.71 -6.42 -10.33
C ALA A 50 13.43 -6.50 -11.67
N ASN A 51 13.81 -5.34 -12.21
CA ASN A 51 14.54 -5.21 -13.48
C ASN A 51 15.95 -4.63 -13.24
N VAL A 52 16.91 -5.00 -14.10
CA VAL A 52 18.30 -4.52 -14.02
C VAL A 52 18.47 -3.22 -14.82
N ASP A 53 19.11 -2.23 -14.22
CA ASP A 53 19.47 -0.88 -14.72
C ASP A 53 18.33 0.04 -15.16
N ARG A 54 17.28 -0.50 -15.78
CA ARG A 54 16.19 0.25 -16.38
C ARG A 54 14.84 -0.33 -15.98
N PHE A 55 13.81 0.53 -15.99
CA PHE A 55 12.44 0.11 -15.74
C PHE A 55 11.95 -0.94 -16.75
N ASP A 56 12.38 -0.83 -18.00
CA ASP A 56 12.14 -1.77 -19.11
C ASP A 56 13.31 -2.76 -19.31
N GLY A 57 14.22 -2.86 -18.35
CA GLY A 57 15.37 -3.76 -18.39
C GLY A 57 14.97 -5.23 -18.23
N GLY A 58 15.93 -6.13 -18.43
CA GLY A 58 15.72 -7.56 -18.18
C GLY A 58 15.46 -7.87 -16.70
N PRO A 59 14.78 -8.98 -16.40
CA PRO A 59 14.49 -9.37 -15.03
C PRO A 59 15.77 -9.68 -14.25
N PHE A 60 15.77 -9.35 -12.96
CA PHE A 60 16.84 -9.74 -12.05
C PHE A 60 16.77 -11.25 -11.76
N THR A 61 17.82 -11.98 -12.15
CA THR A 61 17.99 -13.40 -11.86
C THR A 61 19.19 -13.58 -10.94
N ALA A 62 18.99 -14.23 -9.79
CA ALA A 62 20.05 -14.55 -8.83
C ALA A 62 20.86 -15.78 -9.26
#